data_AF-A0A382UQA1-F1
#
_entry.id   AF-A0A382UQA1-F1
#
_cell.length_a   1.000
_cell.length_b   1.000
_cell.length_c   1.000
_cell.angle_alpha   90.00
_cell.angle_beta   90.00
_cell.angle_gamma   90.00
#
_symmetry.space_group_name_H-M   'P 1'
#
loop_
_entity.id
_entity.type
_entity.pdbx_description
1 polymer ?
#
loop_
_entity_poly.entity_id
_entity_poly.type
_entity_poly.pdbx_seq_one_letter_code
_entity_poly.pdbx_strand_id
1 'polypeptide(L)'
;PPGITVPEWYLTGLYAFLRTQYDKFLTGVLWPALFIGVLLLTPFLDRYKKFSWKDRPWITAIGITGIAQILVTTYWGFYIPPDTTIPLVERLVIDPINLYLVMILLVPLSFGFTLMMIHLAKDAERKAKLAKSNGPKKVSEIKLSIKWTNWMLVALLAFQVFLNIAAYNAFLSGMNNVNLWLTGVILITFAGFFHLYRYAMGQSKNIPKPPKLPTTKQLETSQKSLPQTDVLPKRDVLPKTSEEKP
;
A
#
# COMPACT_ATOMS: atom_id res chain seq x y z
N PRO A 1 10.56 3.63 -46.05
CA PRO A 1 11.96 3.28 -45.67
C PRO A 1 11.97 2.02 -44.81
N PRO A 2 12.87 1.03 -45.04
CA PRO A 2 12.89 -0.16 -44.19
C PRO A 2 13.20 0.31 -42.76
N GLY A 3 12.21 0.21 -41.89
CA GLY A 3 12.33 0.64 -40.50
C GLY A 3 13.38 -0.21 -39.82
N ILE A 4 14.37 0.44 -39.20
CA ILE A 4 15.34 -0.27 -38.38
C ILE A 4 14.57 -0.97 -37.26
N THR A 5 14.62 -2.29 -37.25
CA THR A 5 14.08 -3.09 -36.16
C THR A 5 15.11 -3.12 -35.04
N VAL A 6 15.06 -2.13 -34.15
CA VAL A 6 15.68 -2.27 -32.83
C VAL A 6 14.97 -3.45 -32.16
N PRO A 7 15.69 -4.43 -31.59
CA PRO A 7 15.05 -5.57 -30.97
C PRO A 7 14.30 -5.15 -29.71
N GLU A 8 13.50 -6.07 -29.18
CA GLU A 8 12.81 -5.88 -27.91
C GLU A 8 13.78 -5.56 -26.77
N TRP A 9 13.29 -4.82 -25.77
CA TRP A 9 14.12 -4.19 -24.72
C TRP A 9 15.05 -5.16 -23.99
N TYR A 10 14.69 -6.44 -23.87
CA TYR A 10 15.48 -7.48 -23.20
C TYR A 10 16.67 -7.98 -24.05
N LEU A 11 16.72 -7.64 -25.34
CA LEU A 11 17.84 -7.92 -26.25
C LEU A 11 18.64 -6.66 -26.61
N THR A 12 18.12 -5.47 -26.29
CA THR A 12 18.73 -4.20 -26.68
C THR A 12 20.13 -4.00 -26.08
N GLY A 13 20.38 -4.50 -24.87
CA GLY A 13 21.73 -4.48 -24.29
C GLY A 13 22.75 -5.29 -25.11
N LEU A 14 22.37 -6.47 -25.60
CA LEU A 14 23.20 -7.30 -26.49
C LEU A 14 23.41 -6.60 -27.84
N TYR A 15 22.34 -6.00 -28.35
CA TYR A 15 22.38 -5.22 -29.59
C TYR A 15 23.35 -4.04 -29.50
N ALA A 16 23.48 -3.39 -28.34
CA ALA A 16 24.46 -2.33 -28.13
C ALA A 16 25.91 -2.81 -28.38
N PHE A 17 26.27 -4.01 -27.89
CA PHE A 17 27.59 -4.58 -28.13
C PHE A 17 27.83 -4.88 -29.61
N LEU A 18 26.85 -5.42 -30.32
CA LEU A 18 26.94 -5.69 -31.77
C LEU A 18 27.11 -4.41 -32.60
N ARG A 19 26.51 -3.30 -32.15
CA ARG A 19 26.63 -1.98 -32.77
C ARG A 19 28.00 -1.32 -32.59
N THR A 20 28.86 -1.86 -31.71
CA THR A 20 30.23 -1.33 -31.55
C THR A 20 31.18 -1.67 -32.69
N GLN A 21 30.79 -2.60 -33.57
CA GLN A 21 31.62 -3.10 -34.69
C GLN A 21 33.03 -3.55 -34.29
N TYR A 22 33.25 -3.84 -33.01
CA TYR A 22 34.45 -4.52 -32.55
C TYR A 22 34.41 -6.00 -32.98
N ASP A 23 35.22 -6.85 -32.38
CA ASP A 23 35.16 -8.28 -32.66
C ASP A 23 33.78 -8.88 -32.32
N LYS A 24 33.15 -9.50 -33.32
CA LYS A 24 31.78 -10.05 -33.23
C LYS A 24 31.69 -11.22 -32.26
N PHE A 25 32.76 -12.00 -32.12
CA PHE A 25 32.79 -13.12 -31.18
C PHE A 25 32.87 -12.59 -29.74
N LEU A 26 33.74 -11.62 -29.47
CA LEU A 26 33.85 -11.00 -28.14
C LEU A 26 32.53 -10.32 -27.73
N THR A 27 31.98 -9.49 -28.61
CA THR A 27 30.78 -8.67 -28.33
C THR A 27 29.47 -9.46 -28.33
N GLY A 28 29.31 -10.40 -29.26
CA GLY A 28 28.08 -11.16 -29.44
C GLY A 28 28.02 -12.47 -28.66
N VAL A 29 29.16 -13.05 -28.28
CA VAL A 29 29.22 -14.39 -27.66
C VAL A 29 29.92 -14.37 -26.31
N LEU A 30 31.18 -13.90 -26.25
CA LEU A 30 31.98 -14.02 -25.03
C LEU A 30 31.44 -13.19 -23.87
N TRP A 31 31.19 -11.89 -24.06
CA TRP A 31 30.67 -11.03 -22.98
C TRP A 31 29.31 -11.49 -22.46
N PRO A 32 28.32 -11.82 -23.32
CA PRO A 32 27.05 -12.38 -22.87
C PRO A 32 27.22 -13.72 -22.14
N ALA A 33 28.05 -14.62 -22.66
CA ALA A 33 28.29 -15.93 -22.05
C ALA A 33 28.95 -15.79 -20.68
N LEU A 34 29.91 -14.87 -20.52
CA LEU A 34 30.54 -14.57 -19.23
C LEU A 34 29.50 -14.04 -18.24
N PHE A 35 28.67 -13.09 -18.67
CA PHE A 35 27.62 -12.53 -17.82
C PHE A 35 26.64 -13.59 -17.33
N ILE A 36 26.13 -14.43 -18.24
CA ILE A 36 25.25 -15.56 -17.91
C ILE A 36 25.98 -16.56 -17.02
N GLY A 37 27.24 -16.86 -17.30
CA GLY A 37 28.09 -17.74 -16.49
C GLY A 37 28.20 -17.26 -15.04
N VAL A 38 28.39 -15.95 -14.82
CA VAL A 38 28.42 -15.37 -13.46
C VAL A 38 27.08 -15.58 -12.75
N LEU A 39 25.95 -15.37 -13.43
CA LEU A 39 24.62 -15.59 -12.84
C LEU A 39 24.37 -17.08 -12.51
N LEU A 40 24.75 -18.00 -13.40
CA LEU A 40 24.62 -19.44 -13.18
C LEU A 40 25.51 -19.95 -12.04
N LEU A 41 26.69 -19.36 -11.88
CA LEU A 41 27.63 -19.72 -10.81
C LEU A 41 27.29 -19.06 -9.47
N THR A 42 26.49 -17.99 -9.47
CA THR A 42 26.10 -17.25 -8.25
C THR A 42 25.60 -18.15 -7.11
N PRO A 43 24.67 -19.11 -7.29
CA PRO A 43 24.21 -19.96 -6.19
C PRO A 43 25.31 -20.83 -5.56
N PHE A 44 26.38 -21.14 -6.29
CA PHE A 44 27.50 -21.94 -5.79
C PHE A 44 28.57 -21.06 -5.11
N LEU A 45 28.75 -19.83 -5.60
CA LEU A 45 29.68 -18.85 -5.05
C LEU A 45 29.13 -18.17 -3.79
N ASP A 46 27.81 -18.04 -3.67
CA ASP A 46 27.13 -17.44 -2.52
C ASP A 46 27.10 -18.41 -1.32
N ARG A 47 28.14 -18.31 -0.49
CA ARG A 47 28.29 -19.10 0.75
C ARG A 47 27.75 -18.39 2.00
N TYR A 48 26.97 -17.31 1.85
CA TYR A 48 26.47 -16.56 3.00
C TYR A 48 25.31 -17.27 3.70
N LYS A 49 25.45 -17.50 5.02
CA LYS A 49 24.43 -18.15 5.85
C LYS A 49 23.11 -17.38 5.98
N LYS A 50 23.16 -16.04 5.90
CA LYS A 50 21.99 -15.17 6.07
C LYS A 50 21.49 -14.70 4.72
N PHE A 51 20.18 -14.72 4.48
CA PHE A 51 19.57 -14.32 3.20
C PHE A 51 19.54 -12.80 2.96
N SER A 52 19.59 -11.99 4.01
CA SER A 52 19.47 -10.52 3.91
C SER A 52 20.57 -9.90 3.03
N TRP A 53 20.18 -9.00 2.12
CA TRP A 53 21.10 -8.31 1.20
C TRP A 53 22.25 -7.56 1.90
N LYS A 54 22.00 -7.02 3.09
CA LYS A 54 23.03 -6.36 3.91
C LYS A 54 24.07 -7.36 4.43
N ASP A 55 23.66 -8.59 4.68
CA ASP A 55 24.53 -9.64 5.21
C ASP A 55 25.37 -10.30 4.10
N ARG A 56 25.12 -9.98 2.82
CA ARG A 56 25.83 -10.50 1.64
C ARG A 56 26.52 -9.40 0.83
N PRO A 57 27.41 -8.58 1.42
CA PRO A 57 27.88 -7.34 0.79
C PRO A 57 28.49 -7.54 -0.60
N TRP A 58 29.28 -8.59 -0.80
CA TRP A 58 29.93 -8.86 -2.08
C TRP A 58 28.94 -9.32 -3.15
N ILE A 59 28.05 -10.27 -2.83
CA ILE A 59 27.05 -10.77 -3.79
C ILE A 59 26.04 -9.68 -4.16
N THR A 60 25.60 -8.90 -3.17
CA THR A 60 24.71 -7.76 -3.41
C THR A 60 25.38 -6.71 -4.29
N ALA A 61 26.67 -6.40 -4.06
CA ALA A 61 27.41 -5.46 -4.90
C ALA A 61 27.57 -5.98 -6.34
N ILE A 62 27.91 -7.26 -6.53
CA ILE A 62 27.96 -7.89 -7.86
C ILE A 62 26.61 -7.78 -8.56
N GLY A 63 25.51 -8.08 -7.85
CA GLY A 63 24.16 -8.01 -8.40
C GLY A 63 23.76 -6.60 -8.82
N ILE A 64 23.97 -5.61 -7.96
CA ILE A 64 23.64 -4.20 -8.26
C ILE A 64 24.51 -3.67 -9.40
N THR A 65 25.80 -4.01 -9.42
CA THR A 65 26.68 -3.67 -10.55
C THR A 65 26.18 -4.31 -11.84
N GLY A 66 25.77 -5.59 -11.82
CA GLY A 66 25.20 -6.26 -12.98
C GLY A 66 23.93 -5.58 -13.51
N ILE A 67 23.03 -5.18 -12.62
CA ILE A 67 21.83 -4.41 -12.98
C ILE A 67 22.20 -3.06 -13.59
N ALA A 68 23.15 -2.34 -13.00
CA ALA A 68 23.63 -1.06 -13.54
C ALA A 68 24.21 -1.22 -14.96
N GLN A 69 24.99 -2.28 -15.19
CA GLN A 69 25.53 -2.60 -16.53
C GLN A 69 24.41 -2.91 -17.54
N ILE A 70 23.38 -3.69 -17.15
CA ILE A 70 22.23 -3.96 -18.01
C ILE A 70 21.51 -2.66 -18.39
N LEU A 71 21.24 -1.77 -17.42
CA LEU A 71 20.51 -0.53 -17.68
C LEU A 71 21.27 0.39 -18.64
N VAL A 72 22.58 0.55 -18.43
CA VAL A 72 23.41 1.41 -19.28
C VAL A 72 23.56 0.81 -20.68
N THR A 73 23.84 -0.48 -20.81
CA THR A 73 23.95 -1.12 -22.13
C THR A 73 22.61 -1.10 -22.87
N THR A 74 21.49 -1.26 -22.17
CA THR A 74 20.14 -1.13 -22.75
C THR A 74 19.89 0.29 -23.26
N TYR A 75 20.25 1.32 -22.47
CA TYR A 75 20.16 2.71 -22.91
C TYR A 75 20.97 2.96 -24.18
N TRP A 76 22.24 2.52 -24.21
CA TRP A 76 23.10 2.64 -25.38
C TRP A 76 22.57 1.89 -26.60
N GLY A 77 21.93 0.74 -26.41
CA GLY A 77 21.33 -0.01 -27.51
C GLY A 77 20.14 0.70 -28.15
N PHE A 78 19.38 1.50 -27.38
CA PHE A 78 18.32 2.38 -27.90
C PHE A 78 18.84 3.70 -28.45
N TYR A 79 19.99 4.16 -27.97
CA TYR A 79 20.53 5.47 -28.32
C TYR A 79 20.88 5.56 -29.81
N ILE A 80 20.39 6.62 -30.45
CA ILE A 80 20.72 7.02 -31.82
C ILE A 80 20.93 8.54 -31.76
N PRO A 81 22.10 9.08 -32.17
CA PRO A 81 22.35 10.52 -32.19
C PRO A 81 21.24 11.24 -32.96
N PRO A 82 20.72 12.40 -32.51
CA PRO A 82 19.59 13.07 -33.17
C PRO A 82 19.96 13.77 -34.48
N ASP A 83 21.25 13.97 -34.76
CA ASP A 83 21.74 14.66 -35.94
C ASP A 83 21.37 13.89 -37.23
N THR A 84 20.41 14.42 -37.99
CA THR A 84 19.91 13.80 -39.22
C THR A 84 20.77 14.10 -40.44
N THR A 85 21.83 14.91 -40.31
CA THR A 85 22.77 15.18 -41.41
C THR A 85 23.70 13.98 -41.67
N ILE A 86 23.88 13.12 -40.66
CA ILE A 86 24.67 11.90 -40.74
C ILE A 86 23.79 10.73 -41.21
N PRO A 87 24.27 9.87 -42.12
CA PRO A 87 23.53 8.67 -42.53
C PRO A 87 23.15 7.77 -41.35
N LEU A 88 21.96 7.18 -41.40
CA LEU A 88 21.42 6.35 -40.32
C LEU A 88 22.31 5.15 -39.96
N VAL A 89 23.01 4.57 -40.95
CA VAL A 89 23.93 3.45 -40.74
C VAL A 89 25.10 3.86 -39.83
N GLU A 90 25.65 5.05 -40.03
CA GLU A 90 26.77 5.58 -39.25
C GLU A 90 26.30 6.02 -37.86
N ARG A 91 25.12 6.62 -37.75
CA ARG A 91 24.46 6.92 -36.46
C ARG A 91 24.14 5.66 -35.64
N LEU A 92 24.04 4.51 -36.30
CA LEU A 92 23.85 3.23 -35.64
C LEU A 92 25.15 2.68 -35.04
N VAL A 93 26.32 3.11 -35.49
CA VAL A 93 27.58 2.63 -34.91
C VAL A 93 27.78 3.28 -33.55
N ILE A 94 28.10 2.46 -32.55
CA ILE A 94 28.44 2.93 -31.21
C ILE A 94 29.97 2.95 -31.12
N ASP A 95 30.55 4.06 -30.69
CA ASP A 95 31.99 4.10 -30.42
C ASP A 95 32.33 3.12 -29.25
N PRO A 96 33.13 2.06 -29.49
CA PRO A 96 33.47 1.10 -28.46
C PRO A 96 34.19 1.76 -27.28
N ILE A 97 35.03 2.76 -27.51
CA ILE A 97 35.79 3.42 -26.44
C ILE A 97 34.82 4.09 -25.47
N ASN A 98 33.85 4.83 -26.00
CA ASN A 98 32.84 5.52 -25.18
C ASN A 98 31.99 4.54 -24.38
N LEU A 99 31.50 3.47 -25.02
CA LEU A 99 30.68 2.46 -24.34
C LEU A 99 31.47 1.78 -23.21
N TYR A 100 32.66 1.27 -23.50
CA TYR A 100 33.45 0.53 -22.51
C TYR A 100 34.01 1.42 -21.40
N LEU A 101 34.35 2.68 -21.69
CA LEU A 101 34.77 3.64 -20.66
C LEU A 101 33.66 3.84 -19.62
N VAL A 102 32.42 4.09 -20.08
CA VAL A 102 31.27 4.25 -19.19
C VAL A 102 31.02 2.97 -18.38
N MET A 103 31.09 1.80 -19.03
CA MET A 103 30.92 0.51 -18.36
C MET A 103 31.99 0.29 -17.27
N ILE A 104 33.27 0.46 -17.60
CA ILE A 104 34.40 0.27 -16.67
C ILE A 104 34.31 1.24 -15.50
N LEU A 105 33.94 2.50 -15.74
CA LEU A 105 33.78 3.51 -14.70
C LEU A 105 32.59 3.21 -13.77
N LEU A 106 31.50 2.66 -14.32
CA LEU A 106 30.33 2.29 -13.52
C LEU A 106 30.55 1.08 -12.62
N VAL A 107 31.48 0.18 -12.94
CA VAL A 107 31.78 -0.98 -12.08
C VAL A 107 32.21 -0.55 -10.68
N PRO A 108 33.32 0.18 -10.46
CA PRO A 108 33.75 0.58 -9.13
C PRO A 108 32.77 1.56 -8.47
N LEU A 109 32.10 2.42 -9.25
CA LEU A 109 31.10 3.34 -8.70
C LEU A 109 29.89 2.60 -8.12
N SER A 110 29.24 1.73 -8.91
CA SER A 110 28.08 0.96 -8.45
C SER A 110 28.44 0.01 -7.31
N PHE A 111 29.60 -0.64 -7.42
CA PHE A 111 30.08 -1.60 -6.44
C PHE A 111 30.45 -0.91 -5.12
N GLY A 112 31.27 0.14 -5.18
CA GLY A 112 31.66 0.93 -4.01
C GLY A 112 30.47 1.63 -3.35
N PHE A 113 29.57 2.22 -4.14
CA PHE A 113 28.33 2.80 -3.65
C PHE A 113 27.47 1.77 -2.91
N THR A 114 27.36 0.55 -3.44
CA THR A 114 26.61 -0.53 -2.78
C THR A 114 27.20 -0.88 -1.43
N LEU A 115 28.52 -1.06 -1.35
CA LEU A 115 29.19 -1.38 -0.08
C LEU A 115 29.01 -0.25 0.95
N MET A 116 29.12 1.01 0.51
CA MET A 116 28.85 2.19 1.33
C MET A 116 27.42 2.16 1.86
N MET A 117 26.42 1.94 0.99
CA MET A 117 25.01 1.89 1.40
C MET A 117 24.72 0.75 2.37
N ILE A 118 25.33 -0.42 2.20
CA ILE A 118 25.21 -1.54 3.14
C ILE A 118 25.81 -1.15 4.50
N HIS A 119 26.97 -0.50 4.51
CA HIS A 119 27.61 -0.03 5.74
C HIS A 119 26.71 0.97 6.48
N LEU A 120 26.19 1.99 5.79
CA LEU A 120 25.28 2.97 6.35
C LEU A 120 23.98 2.34 6.88
N ALA A 121 23.42 1.38 6.13
CA ALA A 121 22.21 0.68 6.54
C ALA A 121 22.41 -0.15 7.81
N LYS A 122 23.55 -0.86 7.93
CA LYS A 122 23.88 -1.60 9.16
C LYS A 122 24.08 -0.69 10.36
N ASP A 123 24.74 0.45 10.14
CA ASP A 123 24.95 1.45 11.18
C ASP A 123 23.65 2.10 11.64
N ALA A 124 22.75 2.40 10.71
CA ALA A 124 21.41 2.90 11.01
C ALA A 124 20.60 1.86 11.82
N GLU A 125 20.66 0.57 11.45
CA GLU A 125 20.00 -0.49 12.21
C GLU A 125 20.57 -0.65 13.62
N ARG A 126 21.89 -0.57 13.78
CA ARG A 126 22.53 -0.59 15.09
C ARG A 126 22.05 0.57 15.95
N LYS A 127 22.06 1.79 15.40
CA LYS A 127 21.58 3.00 16.10
C LYS A 127 20.10 2.90 16.45
N ALA A 128 19.26 2.41 15.55
CA ALA A 128 17.83 2.21 15.79
C ALA A 128 17.56 1.18 16.89
N LYS A 129 18.33 0.08 16.93
CA LYS A 129 18.22 -0.93 18.00
C LYS A 129 18.61 -0.35 19.36
N LEU A 130 19.67 0.45 19.44
CA LEU A 130 20.09 1.15 20.66
C LEU A 130 19.07 2.20 21.09
N ALA A 131 18.51 2.96 20.15
CA ALA A 131 17.44 3.92 20.44
C ALA A 131 16.16 3.22 20.94
N LYS A 132 15.84 2.03 20.42
CA LYS A 132 14.69 1.24 20.88
C LYS A 132 14.94 0.63 22.26
N SER A 133 16.16 0.22 22.58
CA SER A 133 16.49 -0.30 23.91
C SER A 133 16.56 0.80 24.98
N ASN A 134 17.02 1.99 24.60
CA ASN A 134 17.29 3.10 25.53
C ASN A 134 16.19 4.18 25.53
N GLY A 135 15.26 4.15 24.57
CA GLY A 135 14.18 5.12 24.43
C GLY A 135 12.96 4.82 25.31
N PRO A 136 12.06 5.80 25.51
CA PRO A 136 10.85 5.62 26.30
C PRO A 136 9.98 4.49 25.69
N LYS A 137 9.68 3.46 26.49
CA LYS A 137 8.88 2.28 26.08
C LYS A 137 7.42 2.60 25.76
N LYS A 138 6.96 3.82 26.05
CA LYS A 138 5.59 4.26 25.79
C LYS A 138 5.56 4.98 24.44
N VAL A 139 5.29 4.21 23.38
CA VAL A 139 4.98 4.76 22.07
C VAL A 139 3.71 5.60 22.19
N SER A 140 3.68 6.81 21.64
CA SER A 140 2.52 7.68 21.65
C SER A 140 1.36 6.97 20.94
N GLU A 141 0.39 6.43 21.69
CA GLU A 141 -0.81 5.85 21.10
C GLU A 141 -1.63 6.99 20.47
N ILE A 142 -1.82 6.97 19.15
CA ILE A 142 -2.74 7.88 18.48
C ILE A 142 -4.17 7.47 18.88
N LYS A 143 -4.70 8.13 19.91
CA LYS A 143 -6.08 7.98 20.35
C LYS A 143 -6.94 9.02 19.64
N LEU A 144 -7.54 8.63 18.52
CA LEU A 144 -8.55 9.46 17.86
C LEU A 144 -9.80 9.51 18.74
N SER A 145 -10.32 10.71 18.98
CA SER A 145 -11.59 10.90 19.68
C SER A 145 -12.74 10.35 18.83
N ILE A 146 -13.72 9.70 19.47
CA ILE A 146 -14.88 9.09 18.80
C ILE A 146 -15.63 10.09 17.91
N LYS A 147 -15.71 11.37 18.31
CA LYS A 147 -16.36 12.44 17.54
C LYS A 147 -15.64 12.69 16.21
N TRP A 148 -14.31 12.75 16.25
CA TRP A 148 -13.46 12.95 15.06
C TRP A 148 -13.47 11.73 14.16
N THR A 149 -13.46 10.51 14.73
CA THR A 149 -13.59 9.26 13.97
C THR A 149 -14.90 9.22 13.19
N ASN A 150 -16.02 9.59 13.82
CA ASN A 150 -17.32 9.61 13.14
C ASN A 150 -17.40 10.67 12.03
N TRP A 151 -16.89 11.88 12.27
CA TRP A 151 -16.82 12.92 11.24
C TRP A 151 -15.97 12.50 10.04
N MET A 152 -14.83 11.86 10.31
CA MET A 152 -13.94 11.36 9.27
C MET A 152 -14.60 10.23 8.46
N LEU A 153 -15.39 9.35 9.09
CA LEU A 153 -16.20 8.35 8.39
C LEU A 153 -17.26 8.99 7.48
N VAL A 154 -17.98 9.99 7.97
CA VAL A 154 -18.97 10.72 7.14
C VAL A 154 -18.30 11.43 5.97
N ALA A 155 -17.15 12.07 6.19
CA ALA A 155 -16.39 12.73 5.15
C ALA A 155 -15.88 11.74 4.08
N LEU A 156 -15.32 10.61 4.50
CA LEU A 156 -14.87 9.55 3.61
C LEU A 156 -16.04 8.94 2.81
N LEU A 157 -17.21 8.77 3.43
CA LEU A 157 -18.40 8.29 2.74
C LEU A 157 -18.89 9.27 1.69
N ALA A 158 -18.99 10.56 2.02
CA ALA A 158 -19.38 11.61 1.07
C ALA A 158 -18.37 11.70 -0.09
N PHE A 159 -17.08 11.62 0.21
CA PHE A 159 -16.03 11.59 -0.80
C PHE A 159 -16.11 10.36 -1.69
N GLN A 160 -16.45 9.18 -1.12
CA GLN A 160 -16.67 7.96 -1.89
C GLN A 160 -17.82 8.12 -2.89
N VAL A 161 -18.95 8.71 -2.46
CA VAL A 161 -20.09 8.98 -3.35
C VAL A 161 -19.69 9.93 -4.48
N PHE A 162 -18.98 11.01 -4.15
CA PHE A 162 -18.46 11.96 -5.13
C PHE A 162 -17.56 11.27 -6.18
N LEU A 163 -16.61 10.44 -5.73
CA LEU A 163 -15.71 9.72 -6.64
C LEU A 163 -16.46 8.76 -7.57
N ASN A 164 -17.50 8.08 -7.09
CA ASN A 164 -18.32 7.20 -7.92
C ASN A 164 -19.08 7.97 -9.01
N ILE A 165 -19.64 9.14 -8.68
CA ILE A 165 -20.27 10.03 -9.67
C ILE A 165 -19.24 10.49 -10.71
N ALA A 166 -18.04 10.89 -10.26
CA ALA A 166 -16.97 11.33 -11.15
C ALA A 166 -16.50 10.21 -12.09
N ALA A 167 -16.33 8.98 -11.57
CA ALA A 167 -15.94 7.82 -12.37
C ALA A 167 -17.01 7.47 -13.40
N TYR A 168 -18.29 7.49 -13.01
CA TYR A 168 -19.41 7.27 -13.92
C TYR A 168 -19.47 8.32 -15.03
N ASN A 169 -19.31 9.60 -14.71
CA ASN A 169 -19.27 10.67 -15.71
C ASN A 169 -18.08 10.53 -16.66
N ALA A 170 -16.90 10.15 -16.13
CA ALA A 170 -15.70 9.89 -16.94
C ALA A 170 -15.91 8.72 -17.91
N PHE A 171 -16.60 7.66 -17.47
CA PHE A 171 -17.00 6.54 -18.32
C PHE A 171 -17.95 6.97 -19.45
N LEU A 172 -19.01 7.70 -19.12
CA LEU A 172 -19.95 8.22 -20.13
C LEU A 172 -19.30 9.18 -21.13
N SER A 173 -18.25 9.89 -20.70
CA SER A 173 -17.47 10.80 -21.55
C SER A 173 -16.38 10.09 -22.37
N GLY A 174 -16.28 8.76 -22.30
CA GLY A 174 -15.28 7.96 -23.02
C GLY A 174 -13.84 8.13 -22.49
N MET A 175 -13.65 8.74 -21.31
CA MET A 175 -12.33 9.01 -20.72
C MET A 175 -11.81 7.81 -19.94
N ASN A 176 -11.54 6.70 -20.63
CA ASN A 176 -11.21 5.39 -20.03
C ASN A 176 -10.02 5.43 -19.05
N ASN A 177 -8.97 6.19 -19.36
CA ASN A 177 -7.80 6.32 -18.47
C ASN A 177 -8.15 7.05 -17.16
N VAL A 178 -9.01 8.07 -17.23
CA VAL A 178 -9.46 8.82 -16.04
C VAL A 178 -10.44 7.99 -15.23
N ASN A 179 -11.33 7.24 -15.88
CA ASN A 179 -12.20 6.29 -15.20
C ASN A 179 -11.39 5.21 -14.45
N LEU A 180 -10.36 4.63 -15.08
CA LEU A 180 -9.49 3.63 -14.46
C LEU A 180 -8.73 4.21 -13.25
N TRP A 181 -8.20 5.43 -13.39
CA TRP A 181 -7.53 6.14 -12.29
C TRP A 181 -8.49 6.43 -11.13
N LEU A 182 -9.68 6.97 -11.40
CA LEU A 182 -10.71 7.23 -10.39
C LEU A 182 -11.16 5.95 -9.70
N THR A 183 -11.30 4.84 -10.44
CA THR A 183 -11.60 3.52 -9.88
C THR A 183 -10.52 3.07 -8.90
N GLY A 184 -9.23 3.29 -9.21
CA GLY A 184 -8.13 3.05 -8.28
C GLY A 184 -8.24 3.88 -6.99
N VAL A 185 -8.56 5.17 -7.12
CA VAL A 185 -8.75 6.08 -5.97
C VAL A 185 -9.94 5.63 -5.11
N ILE A 186 -11.06 5.22 -5.73
CA ILE A 186 -12.24 4.66 -5.05
C ILE A 186 -11.86 3.47 -4.16
N LEU A 187 -11.00 2.56 -4.62
CA LEU A 187 -10.56 1.40 -3.85
C LEU A 187 -9.67 1.80 -2.65
N ILE A 188 -8.76 2.74 -2.85
CA ILE A 188 -7.89 3.24 -1.76
C ILE A 188 -8.72 3.96 -0.70
N THR A 189 -9.64 4.83 -1.11
CA THR A 189 -10.54 5.54 -0.20
C THR A 189 -11.43 4.56 0.57
N PHE A 190 -11.98 3.54 -0.11
CA PHE A 190 -12.75 2.48 0.55
C PHE A 190 -11.92 1.71 1.58
N ALA A 191 -10.68 1.35 1.25
CA ALA A 191 -9.78 0.69 2.19
C ALA A 191 -9.53 1.56 3.42
N GLY A 192 -9.32 2.87 3.24
CA GLY A 192 -9.18 3.84 4.34
C GLY A 192 -10.44 3.93 5.21
N PHE A 193 -11.61 4.05 4.58
CA PHE A 193 -12.91 4.03 5.26
C PHE A 193 -13.11 2.75 6.09
N PHE A 194 -12.85 1.59 5.49
CA PHE A 194 -13.02 0.30 6.16
C PHE A 194 -12.08 0.13 7.36
N HIS A 195 -10.81 0.53 7.22
CA HIS A 195 -9.85 0.50 8.33
C HIS A 195 -10.26 1.42 9.47
N LEU A 196 -10.70 2.64 9.15
CA LEU A 196 -11.18 3.59 10.14
C LEU A 196 -12.45 3.10 10.84
N TYR A 197 -13.38 2.49 10.09
CA TYR A 197 -14.59 1.89 10.63
C TYR A 197 -14.27 0.75 11.60
N ARG A 198 -13.37 -0.17 11.20
CA ARG A 198 -12.90 -1.26 12.07
C ARG A 198 -12.24 -0.72 13.35
N TYR A 199 -11.43 0.33 13.23
CA TYR A 199 -10.83 1.01 14.39
C TYR A 199 -11.91 1.60 15.32
N ALA A 200 -12.89 2.32 14.76
CA ALA A 200 -14.01 2.90 15.51
C ALA A 200 -14.79 1.81 16.28
N MET A 201 -15.05 0.68 15.64
CA MET A 201 -15.76 -0.44 16.25
C MET A 201 -14.95 -1.08 17.38
N GLY A 202 -13.62 -1.19 17.23
CA GLY A 202 -12.72 -1.61 18.29
C GLY A 202 -12.76 -0.68 19.51
N GLN A 203 -12.81 0.63 19.29
CA GLN A 203 -12.89 1.62 20.38
C GLN A 203 -14.25 1.64 21.08
N SER A 204 -15.34 1.43 20.35
CA SER A 204 -16.70 1.40 20.92
C SER A 204 -16.89 0.30 21.99
N LYS A 205 -16.15 -0.81 21.89
CA LYS A 205 -16.17 -1.90 22.88
C LYS A 205 -15.55 -1.52 24.23
N ASN A 206 -14.75 -0.46 24.27
CA ASN A 206 -14.10 0.03 25.48
C ASN A 206 -14.88 1.13 26.19
N ILE A 207 -16.06 1.53 25.68
CA ILE A 207 -16.93 2.48 26.37
C ILE A 207 -17.60 1.75 27.54
N PRO A 208 -17.43 2.21 28.80
CA PRO A 208 -18.11 1.61 29.94
C PRO A 208 -19.62 1.65 29.70
N LYS A 209 -20.29 0.50 29.84
CA LYS A 209 -21.76 0.46 29.74
C LYS A 209 -22.35 1.40 30.81
N PRO A 210 -23.32 2.25 30.48
CA PRO A 210 -24.00 3.05 31.49
C PRO A 210 -24.58 2.13 32.57
N PRO A 211 -24.51 2.50 33.85
CA PRO A 211 -25.07 1.69 34.93
C PRO A 211 -26.54 1.44 34.63
N LYS A 212 -26.99 0.20 34.79
CA LYS A 212 -28.41 -0.15 34.69
C LYS A 212 -29.15 0.71 35.71
N LEU A 213 -29.95 1.66 35.26
CA LEU A 213 -30.86 2.39 36.12
C LEU A 213 -31.73 1.35 36.84
N PRO A 214 -31.81 1.35 38.18
CA PRO A 214 -32.65 0.42 38.90
C PRO A 214 -34.09 0.63 38.43
N THR A 215 -34.70 -0.44 37.94
CA THR A 215 -36.14 -0.53 37.66
C THR A 215 -36.89 0.07 38.83
N THR A 216 -37.69 1.10 38.54
CA THR A 216 -38.56 1.80 39.48
C THR A 216 -39.20 0.82 40.46
N LYS A 217 -38.91 0.97 41.76
CA LYS A 217 -39.66 0.32 42.84
C LYS A 217 -41.15 0.54 42.56
N GLN A 218 -41.92 -0.55 42.50
CA GLN A 218 -43.37 -0.45 42.57
C GLN A 218 -43.74 0.33 43.82
N LEU A 219 -44.55 1.38 43.64
CA LEU A 219 -45.13 2.14 44.74
C LEU A 219 -46.17 1.24 45.42
N GLU A 220 -45.87 0.74 46.62
CA GLU A 220 -46.89 0.28 47.55
C GLU A 220 -47.79 1.47 47.92
N THR A 221 -49.02 1.46 47.42
CA THR A 221 -50.08 2.37 47.88
C THR A 221 -50.46 1.98 49.31
N SER A 222 -49.80 2.58 50.30
CA SER A 222 -50.30 2.61 51.68
C SER A 222 -51.17 3.85 51.83
N GLN A 223 -52.46 3.70 51.51
CA GLN A 223 -53.46 4.76 51.68
C GLN A 223 -53.93 4.75 53.12
N LYS A 224 -53.39 5.68 53.91
CA LYS A 224 -53.78 6.03 55.27
C LYS A 224 -55.28 6.36 55.32
N SER A 225 -56.07 5.51 55.96
CA SER A 225 -57.48 5.75 56.29
C SER A 225 -57.60 6.63 57.53
N LEU A 226 -58.62 7.50 57.55
CA LEU A 226 -59.38 8.06 58.69
C LEU A 226 -60.16 9.31 58.18
N PRO A 227 -61.31 9.68 58.75
CA PRO A 227 -62.58 8.95 58.88
C PRO A 227 -63.73 9.73 58.19
N GLN A 228 -64.74 9.05 57.65
CA GLN A 228 -65.99 9.72 57.24
C GLN A 228 -67.13 9.28 58.15
N THR A 229 -67.69 10.28 58.83
CA THR A 229 -68.81 10.25 59.76
C THR A 229 -70.12 9.86 59.06
N ASP A 230 -70.87 8.99 59.73
CA ASP A 230 -72.24 8.56 59.45
C ASP A 230 -73.21 9.73 59.24
N VAL A 231 -74.02 9.68 58.16
CA VAL A 231 -75.43 10.11 58.16
C VAL A 231 -76.24 9.27 57.14
N LEU A 232 -77.03 8.32 57.65
CA LEU A 232 -78.23 7.70 57.05
C LEU A 232 -79.37 8.76 56.94
N PRO A 233 -80.54 8.62 56.23
CA PRO A 233 -81.21 7.35 55.86
C PRO A 233 -82.12 7.30 54.58
N LYS A 234 -82.60 6.07 54.27
CA LYS A 234 -83.94 5.62 53.78
C LYS A 234 -84.56 6.10 52.44
N ARG A 235 -84.98 5.14 51.61
CA ARG A 235 -86.39 4.71 51.33
C ARG A 235 -86.42 3.71 50.16
N ASP A 236 -86.82 2.47 50.41
CA ASP A 236 -88.16 1.88 50.20
C ASP A 236 -88.39 1.40 48.75
N VAL A 237 -88.32 0.09 48.53
CA VAL A 237 -88.95 -0.59 47.38
C VAL A 237 -89.82 -1.72 47.94
N LEU A 238 -91.11 -1.68 47.59
CA LEU A 238 -92.13 -2.70 47.81
C LEU A 238 -92.85 -2.92 46.45
N PRO A 239 -93.67 -3.96 46.24
CA PRO A 239 -93.30 -5.33 45.90
C PRO A 239 -94.04 -5.82 44.61
N LYS A 240 -93.82 -7.08 44.20
CA LYS A 240 -94.83 -7.85 43.46
C LYS A 240 -94.97 -9.25 44.05
N THR A 241 -96.11 -9.49 44.68
CA THR A 241 -96.66 -10.76 45.18
C THR A 241 -97.23 -11.54 43.98
N SER A 242 -96.81 -12.80 43.80
CA SER A 242 -97.55 -14.05 44.12
C SER A 242 -98.53 -14.53 43.05
N GLU A 243 -98.37 -15.77 42.61
CA GLU A 243 -99.49 -16.64 42.31
C GLU A 243 -99.13 -18.12 42.60
N GLU A 244 -100.13 -18.82 43.08
CA GLU A 244 -100.13 -20.05 43.88
C GLU A 244 -100.97 -21.11 43.15
N LYS A 245 -100.39 -22.32 42.98
CA LYS A 245 -101.02 -23.68 42.92
C LYS A 245 -102.14 -23.95 41.88
N PRO A 246 -102.61 -25.20 41.65
CA PRO A 246 -102.43 -26.48 42.36
C PRO A 246 -101.43 -27.47 41.75
#